data_AF-A0A6B3IP05-F1
#
_entry.id   AF-A0A6B3IP05-F1
#
_cell.length_a   1.000
_cell.length_b   1.000
_cell.length_c   1.000
_cell.angle_alpha   90.00
_cell.angle_beta   90.00
_cell.angle_gamma   90.00
#
_symmetry.space_group_name_H-M   'P 1'
#
loop_
_entity.id
_entity.type
_entity.pdbx_description
1 polymer ?
#
loop_
_entity_poly.entity_id
_entity_poly.type
_entity_poly.pdbx_seq_one_letter_code
_entity_poly.pdbx_strand_id
1 'polypeptide(L)'
;VAPVRPSGKHLRAALPMEEYARLTRPEDGLPEDPWLRVHVRAGGVVDSVAPVSMTVSGTIEQWRKWTGLPFDTEGPVEVPGALVPVHCSPAHGYAVYTEPNVWVRHRV
;
A
#
# COMPACT_ATOMS: atom_id res chain seq x y z
N VAL A 1 3.12 16.43 -10.75
CA VAL A 1 3.00 15.02 -10.28
C VAL A 1 1.88 14.92 -9.26
N ALA A 2 1.19 13.79 -9.17
CA ALA A 2 0.10 13.56 -8.21
C ALA A 2 0.39 12.30 -7.37
N PRO A 3 0.17 12.33 -6.05
CA PRO A 3 0.25 11.13 -5.21
C PRO A 3 -1.03 10.31 -5.41
N VAL A 4 -0.87 9.03 -5.74
CA VAL A 4 -1.97 8.12 -6.02
C VAL A 4 -1.86 6.95 -5.07
N ARG A 5 -2.90 6.78 -4.26
CA ARG A 5 -3.09 5.61 -3.39
C ARG A 5 -3.88 4.54 -4.12
N PRO A 6 -3.24 3.45 -4.61
CA PRO A 6 -3.94 2.46 -5.43
C PRO A 6 -5.04 1.78 -4.63
N SER A 7 -6.28 1.87 -5.10
CA SER A 7 -7.46 1.48 -4.33
C SER A 7 -7.63 -0.03 -4.20
N GLY A 8 -7.13 -0.80 -5.16
CA GLY A 8 -7.18 -2.27 -5.18
C GLY A 8 -6.00 -2.95 -4.49
N LYS A 9 -4.94 -2.21 -4.09
CA LYS A 9 -3.70 -2.81 -3.58
C LYS A 9 -3.90 -3.67 -2.33
N HIS A 10 -4.86 -3.33 -1.49
CA HIS A 10 -5.18 -4.09 -0.27
C HIS A 10 -5.61 -5.54 -0.56
N LEU A 11 -6.10 -5.85 -1.76
CA LEU A 11 -6.45 -7.22 -2.20
C LEU A 11 -5.20 -8.07 -2.52
N ARG A 12 -4.02 -7.44 -2.63
CA ARG A 12 -2.74 -8.06 -2.94
C ARG A 12 -1.68 -7.49 -1.99
N ALA A 13 -1.97 -7.46 -0.69
CA ALA A 13 -1.13 -6.81 0.32
C ALA A 13 0.34 -7.31 0.29
N ALA A 14 0.55 -8.61 0.11
CA ALA A 14 1.86 -9.24 0.02
C ALA A 14 2.67 -8.91 -1.26
N LEU A 15 2.02 -8.44 -2.33
CA LEU A 15 2.73 -8.07 -3.56
C LEU A 15 3.47 -6.73 -3.35
N PRO A 16 4.77 -6.60 -3.67
CA PRO A 16 5.48 -5.33 -3.59
C PRO A 16 4.79 -4.25 -4.42
N MET A 17 4.77 -3.00 -3.93
CA MET A 17 4.06 -1.91 -4.62
C MET A 17 4.65 -1.64 -6.01
N GLU A 18 5.97 -1.81 -6.17
CA GLU A 18 6.67 -1.66 -7.43
C GLU A 18 6.15 -2.65 -8.48
N GLU A 19 5.93 -3.90 -8.08
CA GLU A 19 5.38 -4.93 -8.96
C GLU A 19 3.89 -4.70 -9.22
N TYR A 20 3.12 -4.40 -8.17
CA TYR A 20 1.69 -4.12 -8.26
C TYR A 20 1.38 -2.97 -9.23
N ALA A 21 2.12 -1.86 -9.12
CA ALA A 21 1.91 -0.66 -9.93
C ALA A 21 2.22 -0.88 -11.43
N ARG A 22 2.93 -1.96 -11.78
CA ARG A 22 3.24 -2.37 -13.16
C ARG A 22 2.24 -3.36 -13.75
N LEU A 23 1.31 -3.90 -12.96
CA LEU A 23 0.31 -4.83 -13.46
C LEU A 23 -0.64 -4.11 -14.44
N THR A 24 -0.80 -4.69 -15.61
CA THR A 24 -1.67 -4.18 -16.67
C THR A 24 -2.66 -5.24 -17.12
N ARG A 25 -3.88 -4.81 -17.45
CA ARG A 25 -4.89 -5.69 -18.00
C ARG A 25 -4.58 -6.02 -19.46
N PRO A 26 -4.73 -7.28 -19.90
CA PRO A 26 -4.36 -7.70 -21.25
C PRO A 26 -5.24 -7.07 -22.34
N GLU A 27 -6.49 -6.72 -22.04
CA GLU A 27 -7.44 -6.21 -23.05
C GLU A 27 -7.12 -4.81 -23.57
N ASP A 28 -6.51 -3.95 -22.76
CA ASP A 28 -6.25 -2.56 -23.14
C ASP A 28 -4.89 -2.01 -22.65
N GLY A 29 -4.07 -2.85 -22.00
CA GLY A 29 -2.75 -2.46 -21.51
C GLY A 29 -2.79 -1.41 -20.38
N LEU A 30 -3.96 -1.06 -19.86
CA LEU A 30 -4.10 -0.09 -18.76
C LEU A 30 -3.83 -0.77 -17.40
N PRO A 31 -3.44 0.00 -16.36
CA PRO A 31 -3.23 -0.56 -15.04
C PRO A 31 -4.40 -1.42 -14.54
N GLU A 32 -4.09 -2.52 -13.85
CA GLU A 32 -5.10 -3.34 -13.17
C GLU A 32 -5.80 -2.57 -12.05
N ASP A 33 -5.05 -1.78 -11.28
CA ASP A 33 -5.62 -0.95 -10.21
C ASP A 33 -6.61 0.09 -10.77
N PRO A 34 -7.85 0.16 -10.24
CA PRO A 34 -8.86 1.08 -10.74
C PRO A 34 -8.45 2.55 -10.65
N TRP A 35 -7.75 2.95 -9.59
CA TRP A 35 -7.42 4.35 -9.35
C TRP A 35 -6.22 4.80 -10.19
N LEU A 36 -5.19 3.97 -10.30
CA LEU A 36 -4.09 4.20 -11.26
C LEU A 36 -4.62 4.29 -12.69
N ARG A 37 -5.59 3.44 -13.06
CA ARG A 37 -6.21 3.46 -14.38
C ARG A 37 -6.95 4.76 -14.68
N VAL A 38 -7.60 5.38 -13.70
CA VAL A 38 -8.21 6.72 -13.87
C VAL A 38 -7.15 7.74 -14.24
N HIS A 39 -6.03 7.78 -13.52
CA HIS A 39 -4.95 8.72 -13.81
C HIS A 39 -4.29 8.46 -15.17
N VAL A 40 -4.04 7.20 -15.53
CA VAL A 40 -3.45 6.87 -16.84
C VAL A 40 -4.40 7.24 -17.99
N ARG A 41 -5.72 7.03 -17.84
CA ARG A 41 -6.71 7.49 -18.82
C ARG A 41 -6.76 9.01 -18.98
N ALA A 42 -6.42 9.76 -17.94
CA ALA A 42 -6.28 11.21 -17.97
C ALA A 42 -4.93 11.69 -18.57
N GLY A 43 -4.14 10.79 -19.18
CA GLY A 43 -2.84 11.11 -19.76
C GLY A 43 -1.69 11.08 -18.75
N GLY A 44 -1.92 10.57 -17.53
CA GLY A 44 -0.90 10.33 -16.54
C GLY A 44 0.00 9.14 -16.88
N VAL A 45 1.23 9.16 -16.39
CA VAL A 45 2.18 8.04 -16.48
C VAL A 45 2.64 7.69 -15.08
N VAL A 46 2.58 6.40 -14.72
CA VAL A 46 3.17 5.88 -13.47
C VAL A 46 4.66 6.20 -13.48
N ASP A 47 5.09 7.02 -12.54
CA ASP A 47 6.45 7.58 -12.51
C ASP A 47 7.35 6.77 -11.58
N SER A 48 6.97 6.68 -10.31
CA SER A 48 7.76 6.02 -9.27
C SER A 48 6.90 5.62 -8.07
N VAL A 49 7.42 4.74 -7.21
CA VAL A 49 6.83 4.42 -5.92
C VAL A 49 7.36 5.38 -4.86
N ALA A 50 6.48 5.87 -4.00
CA ALA A 50 6.82 6.51 -2.74
C ALA A 50 6.81 5.44 -1.64
N PRO A 51 7.96 4.85 -1.23
CA PRO A 51 7.97 3.65 -0.39
C PRO A 51 7.49 3.91 1.04
N VAL A 52 7.60 5.15 1.52
CA VAL A 52 7.21 5.59 2.87
C VAL A 52 6.30 6.81 2.74
N SER A 53 5.10 6.62 2.20
CA SER A 53 4.16 7.72 1.98
C SER A 53 3.36 8.08 3.23
N MET A 54 3.11 7.12 4.11
CA MET A 54 2.51 7.33 5.42
C MET A 54 3.07 6.29 6.39
N THR A 55 3.40 6.71 7.61
CA THR A 55 3.85 5.81 8.66
C THR A 55 2.97 5.96 9.88
N VAL A 56 2.46 4.84 10.39
CA VAL A 56 1.71 4.76 11.65
C VAL A 56 2.46 3.82 12.57
N SER A 57 2.91 4.33 13.70
CA SER A 57 3.55 3.55 14.77
C SER A 57 2.67 3.53 16.01
N GLY A 58 2.71 2.44 16.76
CA GLY A 58 2.00 2.32 18.03
C GLY A 58 2.46 1.12 18.84
N THR A 59 2.07 1.07 20.11
CA THR A 59 2.29 -0.12 20.95
C THR A 59 1.44 -1.28 20.45
N ILE A 60 1.80 -2.51 20.84
CA ILE A 60 1.01 -3.70 20.52
C ILE A 60 -0.44 -3.55 21.01
N GLU A 61 -0.66 -2.94 22.18
CA GLU A 61 -2.00 -2.70 22.73
C GLU A 61 -2.81 -1.72 21.89
N GLN A 62 -2.17 -0.68 21.34
CA GLN A 62 -2.84 0.25 20.43
C GLN A 62 -3.26 -0.45 19.14
N TRP A 63 -2.37 -1.25 18.56
CA TRP A 63 -2.66 -2.03 17.35
C TRP A 63 -3.79 -3.05 17.57
N ARG A 64 -3.76 -3.80 18.67
CA ARG A 64 -4.86 -4.69 19.09
C ARG A 64 -6.18 -3.92 19.21
N LYS A 65 -6.17 -2.74 19.83
CA LYS A 65 -7.36 -1.90 19.98
C LYS A 65 -7.90 -1.38 18.64
N TRP A 66 -7.02 -0.96 17.73
CA TRP A 66 -7.42 -0.42 16.44
C TRP A 66 -7.93 -1.47 15.46
N THR A 67 -7.36 -2.67 15.50
CA THR A 67 -7.58 -3.69 14.47
C THR A 67 -8.37 -4.90 14.94
N GLY A 68 -8.42 -5.15 16.26
CA GLY A 68 -8.93 -6.40 16.83
C GLY A 68 -8.03 -7.62 16.59
N LEU A 69 -6.84 -7.45 15.99
CA LEU A 69 -5.91 -8.54 15.68
C LEU A 69 -4.93 -8.79 16.83
N PRO A 70 -4.36 -10.01 16.95
CA PRO A 70 -3.55 -10.39 18.10
C PRO A 70 -2.20 -9.67 18.19
N PHE A 71 -1.49 -9.48 17.08
CA PHE A 71 -0.13 -8.90 17.08
C PHE A 71 0.84 -9.64 18.03
N ASP A 72 0.75 -10.98 18.07
CA ASP A 72 1.54 -11.84 18.97
C ASP A 72 2.84 -12.39 18.33
N THR A 73 2.95 -12.30 17.01
CA THR A 73 4.05 -12.89 16.23
C THR A 73 4.95 -11.80 15.67
N GLU A 74 6.27 -12.01 15.73
CA GLU A 74 7.26 -11.16 15.07
C GLU A 74 7.08 -11.20 13.54
N GLY A 75 7.17 -10.04 12.89
CA GLY A 75 7.12 -9.92 11.43
C GLY A 75 5.80 -9.39 10.89
N PRO A 76 5.46 -9.71 9.62
CA PRO A 76 4.31 -9.11 8.94
C PRO A 76 2.97 -9.62 9.48
N VAL A 77 2.07 -8.68 9.78
CA VAL A 77 0.66 -8.95 10.13
C VAL A 77 -0.23 -8.32 9.07
N GLU A 78 -1.06 -9.14 8.42
CA GLU A 78 -2.05 -8.63 7.47
C GLU A 78 -3.19 -7.94 8.23
N VAL A 79 -3.39 -6.65 7.95
CA VAL A 79 -4.50 -5.85 8.49
C VAL A 79 -5.50 -5.58 7.36
N PRO A 80 -6.79 -5.91 7.53
CA PRO A 80 -7.80 -5.64 6.51
C PRO A 80 -7.79 -4.18 6.05
N GLY A 81 -7.69 -3.95 4.74
CA GLY A 81 -7.67 -2.62 4.12
C GLY A 81 -6.31 -1.91 4.09
N ALA A 82 -5.29 -2.44 4.79
CA ALA A 82 -3.92 -1.97 4.64
C ALA A 82 -3.36 -2.35 3.26
N LEU A 83 -2.52 -1.49 2.68
CA LEU A 83 -1.94 -1.74 1.35
C LEU A 83 -0.77 -2.73 1.40
N VAL A 84 -0.13 -2.85 2.55
CA VAL A 84 0.96 -3.79 2.85
C VAL A 84 0.82 -4.29 4.29
N PRO A 85 1.45 -5.41 4.67
CA PRO A 85 1.43 -5.88 6.04
C PRO A 85 2.01 -4.87 7.03
N VAL A 86 1.51 -4.87 8.26
CA VAL A 86 2.09 -4.12 9.38
C VAL A 86 3.26 -4.93 9.94
N HIS A 87 4.40 -4.28 10.15
CA HIS A 87 5.53 -4.94 10.80
C HIS A 87 5.30 -4.94 12.32
N CYS A 88 5.13 -6.13 12.89
CA CYS A 88 4.94 -6.36 14.31
C CYS A 88 6.26 -6.79 14.95
N SER A 89 6.61 -6.17 16.08
CA SER A 89 7.75 -6.57 16.90
C SER A 89 7.34 -6.68 18.36
N PRO A 90 6.73 -7.82 18.77
CA PRO A 90 6.30 -8.04 20.15
C PRO A 90 7.48 -8.00 21.13
N ALA A 91 8.67 -8.47 20.70
CA ALA A 91 9.89 -8.43 21.52
C ALA A 91 10.29 -7.00 21.92
N HIS A 92 9.93 -6.01 21.11
CA HIS A 92 10.18 -4.58 21.37
C HIS A 92 8.92 -3.80 21.74
N GLY A 93 7.76 -4.45 21.83
CA GLY A 93 6.50 -3.85 22.29
C GLY A 93 5.81 -2.90 21.30
N TYR A 94 6.11 -2.97 20.00
CA TYR A 94 5.51 -2.08 19.00
C TYR A 94 5.12 -2.76 17.69
N ALA A 95 4.26 -2.10 16.91
CA ALA A 95 4.09 -2.38 15.49
C ALA A 95 4.14 -1.09 14.66
N VAL A 96 4.57 -1.20 13.40
CA VAL A 96 4.68 -0.08 12.47
C VAL A 96 4.07 -0.46 11.12
N TYR A 97 3.15 0.37 10.66
CA TYR A 97 2.63 0.34 9.31
C TYR A 97 3.34 1.41 8.47
N THR A 98 3.97 0.99 7.39
CA THR A 98 4.61 1.89 6.42
C THR A 98 3.93 1.71 5.08
N GLU A 99 3.04 2.62 4.73
CA GLU A 99 2.26 2.57 3.51
C GLU A 99 3.06 3.13 2.32
N PRO A 100 3.22 2.37 1.23
CA PRO A 100 3.70 2.89 -0.03
C PRO A 100 2.56 3.51 -0.85
N ASN A 101 2.89 4.51 -1.67
CA ASN A 101 1.98 5.07 -2.69
C ASN A 101 2.71 5.20 -4.03
N VAL A 102 2.01 5.69 -5.06
CA VAL A 102 2.56 5.82 -6.42
C VAL A 102 2.51 7.27 -6.85
N TRP A 103 3.62 7.79 -7.36
CA TRP A 103 3.66 9.06 -8.07
C TRP A 103 3.19 8.86 -9.50
N VAL A 104 2.21 9.66 -9.93
CA VAL A 104 1.77 9.71 -11.33
C VAL A 104 2.03 11.09 -11.91
N ARG A 105 2.77 11.13 -13.01
CA ARG A 105 3.12 12.36 -13.72
C ARG A 105 2.11 12.64 -14.83
N HIS A 106 1.46 13.79 -14.76
CA HIS A 106 0.57 14.30 -15.80
C HIS A 106 1.30 15.42 -16.55
N ARG A 107 1.01 15.59 -17.84
CA ARG A 107 1.45 16.76 -18.62
C ARG A 107 0.46 17.89 -18.32
N VAL A 108 0.71 18.61 -17.23
CA VAL A 108 0.02 19.88 -16.93
C VAL A 108 0.99 21.00 -17.25
#